data_AF-A0A1I5QMR6-F1
#
_entry.id   AF-A0A1I5QMR6-F1
#
_cell.length_a   1.000
_cell.length_b   1.000
_cell.length_c   1.000
_cell.angle_alpha   90.00
_cell.angle_beta   90.00
_cell.angle_gamma   90.00
#
_symmetry.space_group_name_H-M   'P 1'
#
loop_
_entity.id
_entity.type
_entity.pdbx_description
1 polymer ?
#
loop_
_entity_poly.entity_id
_entity_poly.type
_entity_poly.pdbx_seq_one_letter_code
_entity_poly.pdbx_strand_id
1 'polypeptide(L)'
;MTAPGRRTSRMGRLTRSVLLATGLSTGLALRMAPLGVLSLGAGMALAQTPAQSVDWERLDQAFETYVMAGKIGEATDMGRRLVDLSGKTLPPFHPRQAVSLWKLGQLYLDTRQPRLAEPLLRRALAITEHLSAPPAGALASLLASLARLCAGDGRTDEAERLYARATALLTPPTEKDMPLLAQLQYGQGVMYAVLDQPVRAEPLLQKSLATREALAGPQGSFEVAHTLRVLGISRRAARDYEGAVAYLERALEVGERQKPPSDALIALTLDELAATWVARGQPASGEAAARRAILIFNAPTSSNNAELARGLFTLGQILSATGDLDGAEAAANRSLELRQLLYWRNDPAIAETLELLSGIEARRGRTERAATLRARLQQVNDAIAQERQDPVDKAPGYASAPQVTYPEAARRWGYEGKVVLRALVGTEGIASTATVVESSGYAVLDEAATEAVFRMKFSPAQTRSGRAVMAPIQVPVDFRLGPAAAAAGG
;
A
#
# COMPACT_ATOMS: atom_id res chain seq x y z
N MET A 1 -37.34 27.54 7.84
CA MET A 1 -37.17 26.24 7.15
C MET A 1 -36.12 26.42 6.05
N THR A 2 -34.87 26.08 6.36
CA THR A 2 -33.74 26.12 5.41
C THR A 2 -32.91 24.87 5.69
N ALA A 3 -32.87 23.96 4.72
CA ALA A 3 -32.20 22.66 4.84
C ALA A 3 -30.67 22.83 4.98
N PRO A 4 -29.97 22.06 5.83
CA PRO A 4 -28.53 22.10 5.90
C PRO A 4 -27.93 21.35 4.70
N GLY A 5 -27.03 22.05 3.99
CA GLY A 5 -26.38 21.60 2.77
C GLY A 5 -25.56 20.32 2.95
N ARG A 6 -25.62 19.47 1.91
CA ARG A 6 -24.82 18.25 1.75
C ARG A 6 -23.32 18.57 1.86
N ARG A 7 -22.71 18.31 3.01
CA ARG A 7 -21.24 18.14 3.11
C ARG A 7 -20.90 16.77 2.53
N THR A 8 -20.58 16.71 1.24
CA THR A 8 -19.93 15.54 0.65
C THR A 8 -18.50 15.47 1.20
N SER A 9 -18.24 14.58 2.15
CA SER A 9 -16.89 14.21 2.58
C SER A 9 -16.21 13.40 1.46
N ARG A 10 -15.83 14.05 0.37
CA ARG A 10 -15.00 13.43 -0.66
C ARG A 10 -13.56 13.43 -0.15
N MET A 11 -13.21 12.33 0.52
CA MET A 11 -11.85 11.95 0.92
C MET A 11 -10.85 12.26 -0.21
N GLY A 12 -9.79 12.96 0.15
CA GLY A 12 -8.75 13.43 -0.76
C GLY A 12 -8.02 12.26 -1.43
N ARG A 13 -7.52 12.51 -2.65
CA ARG A 13 -6.79 11.56 -3.50
C ARG A 13 -5.65 10.83 -2.77
N LEU A 14 -5.06 11.41 -1.72
CA LEU A 14 -3.98 10.81 -0.94
C LEU A 14 -4.45 9.68 -0.01
N THR A 15 -5.63 9.80 0.59
CA THR A 15 -6.24 8.71 1.39
C THR A 15 -6.66 7.55 0.49
N ARG A 16 -7.05 7.84 -0.76
CA ARG A 16 -7.32 6.81 -1.79
C ARG A 16 -6.07 6.04 -2.17
N SER A 17 -4.90 6.68 -2.29
CA SER A 17 -3.63 6.00 -2.58
C SER A 17 -3.20 5.05 -1.45
N VAL A 18 -3.40 5.45 -0.19
CA VAL A 18 -3.08 4.59 0.97
C VAL A 18 -4.08 3.43 1.08
N LEU A 19 -5.38 3.64 0.83
CA LEU A 19 -6.39 2.57 0.84
C LEU A 19 -6.26 1.61 -0.37
N LEU A 20 -5.88 2.11 -1.55
CA LEU A 20 -5.53 1.28 -2.70
C LEU A 20 -4.28 0.47 -2.41
N ALA A 21 -3.29 1.07 -1.76
CA ALA A 21 -2.07 0.36 -1.41
C ALA A 21 -2.29 -0.66 -0.28
N THR A 22 -3.06 -0.38 0.78
CA THR A 22 -3.34 -1.33 1.88
C THR A 22 -4.44 -2.36 1.55
N GLY A 23 -5.40 -2.00 0.69
CA GLY A 23 -6.44 -2.91 0.21
C GLY A 23 -5.99 -3.88 -0.90
N LEU A 24 -4.85 -3.59 -1.56
CA LEU A 24 -4.28 -4.41 -2.63
C LEU A 24 -2.95 -5.10 -2.25
N SER A 25 -2.26 -4.70 -1.17
CA SER A 25 -0.92 -5.22 -0.81
C SER A 25 -0.86 -6.23 0.35
N THR A 26 -1.98 -6.74 0.87
CA THR A 26 -1.94 -7.80 1.92
C THR A 26 -1.75 -9.20 1.33
N GLY A 27 -1.51 -9.31 0.03
CA GLY A 27 -1.28 -10.55 -0.70
C GLY A 27 0.16 -11.04 -0.68
N LEU A 28 0.90 -10.97 0.44
CA LEU A 28 2.18 -11.70 0.54
C LEU A 28 2.00 -13.23 0.45
N ALA A 29 0.76 -13.70 0.42
CA ALA A 29 0.38 -15.06 0.07
C ALA A 29 -0.75 -15.05 -0.96
N LEU A 30 -0.66 -14.27 -2.04
CA LEU A 30 -1.21 -14.84 -3.27
C LEU A 30 -0.40 -16.10 -3.48
N ARG A 31 -1.04 -17.27 -3.36
CA ARG A 31 -0.59 -18.44 -4.10
C ARG A 31 -0.30 -17.89 -5.48
N MET A 32 0.99 -17.79 -5.81
CA MET A 32 1.48 -17.77 -7.17
C MET A 32 0.81 -19.01 -7.75
N ALA A 33 -0.41 -18.87 -8.30
CA ALA A 33 -0.83 -19.78 -9.32
C ALA A 33 0.33 -19.62 -10.29
N PRO A 34 1.21 -20.64 -10.44
CA PRO A 34 2.23 -20.51 -11.44
C PRO A 34 1.47 -20.05 -12.67
N LEU A 35 2.02 -19.08 -13.41
CA LEU A 35 1.78 -19.04 -14.85
C LEU A 35 2.05 -20.47 -15.25
N GLY A 36 0.98 -21.28 -15.27
CA GLY A 36 1.05 -22.72 -15.12
C GLY A 36 2.05 -23.08 -16.17
N VAL A 37 3.18 -23.64 -15.73
CA VAL A 37 4.40 -23.88 -16.53
C VAL A 37 3.95 -23.85 -17.95
N LEU A 38 4.37 -22.85 -18.75
CA LEU A 38 4.26 -22.90 -20.20
C LEU A 38 4.70 -24.31 -20.56
N SER A 39 3.74 -25.22 -20.57
CA SER A 39 3.97 -26.63 -20.68
C SER A 39 3.98 -26.69 -22.17
N LEU A 40 5.17 -26.41 -22.68
CA LEU A 40 5.73 -27.22 -23.73
C LEU A 40 5.56 -28.66 -23.23
N GLY A 41 4.34 -29.20 -23.36
CA GLY A 41 4.11 -30.61 -23.31
C GLY A 41 5.02 -31.16 -24.40
N ALA A 42 6.08 -31.85 -23.99
CA ALA A 42 6.78 -32.97 -24.62
C ALA A 42 6.68 -33.19 -26.15
N GLY A 43 6.49 -32.16 -26.96
CA GLY A 43 6.03 -32.26 -28.35
C GLY A 43 6.75 -31.33 -29.32
N MET A 44 7.79 -30.64 -28.87
CA MET A 44 8.84 -30.12 -29.75
C MET A 44 10.19 -30.46 -29.15
N ALA A 45 10.63 -31.68 -29.42
CA ALA A 45 11.99 -32.12 -29.17
C ALA A 45 12.93 -31.37 -30.12
N LEU A 46 13.36 -30.16 -29.73
CA LEU A 46 14.66 -29.66 -30.16
C LEU A 46 15.67 -30.21 -29.15
N ALA A 47 16.51 -31.12 -29.62
CA ALA A 47 17.53 -31.80 -28.84
C ALA A 47 18.33 -30.80 -27.99
N GLN A 48 18.16 -30.85 -26.67
CA GLN A 48 19.05 -30.18 -25.73
C GLN A 48 19.87 -31.25 -25.00
N THR A 49 21.18 -31.20 -25.21
CA THR A 49 22.16 -32.03 -24.51
C THR A 49 22.15 -31.74 -23.00
N PRO A 50 22.40 -32.73 -22.11
CA PRO A 50 22.25 -32.61 -20.66
C PRO A 50 23.26 -31.68 -19.95
N ALA A 51 24.17 -31.05 -20.70
CA ALA A 51 25.28 -30.25 -20.16
C ALA A 51 25.08 -28.72 -20.27
N GLN A 52 23.88 -28.26 -20.68
CA GLN A 52 23.52 -26.83 -20.76
C GLN A 52 22.12 -26.53 -20.20
N SER A 53 21.69 -27.22 -19.12
CA SER A 53 20.47 -26.83 -18.41
C SER A 53 20.70 -25.49 -17.72
N VAL A 54 20.40 -24.41 -18.43
CA VAL A 54 20.50 -23.03 -17.94
C VAL A 54 19.79 -22.91 -16.60
N ASP A 55 20.41 -22.22 -15.63
CA ASP A 55 20.02 -22.04 -14.21
C ASP A 55 18.61 -21.42 -13.97
N TRP A 56 17.70 -21.39 -14.95
CA TRP A 56 16.36 -20.83 -14.86
C TRP A 56 15.55 -21.38 -13.71
N GLU A 57 15.45 -22.70 -13.62
CA GLU A 57 14.60 -23.36 -12.62
C GLU A 57 15.15 -23.11 -11.22
N ARG A 58 16.47 -23.06 -11.07
CA ARG A 58 17.11 -22.70 -9.80
C ARG A 58 16.87 -21.24 -9.43
N LEU A 59 16.99 -20.31 -10.38
CA LEU A 59 16.72 -18.89 -10.15
C LEU A 59 15.24 -18.62 -9.89
N ASP A 60 14.34 -19.29 -10.62
CA ASP A 60 12.89 -19.23 -10.40
C ASP A 60 12.56 -19.78 -9.01
N GLN A 61 13.07 -20.96 -8.65
CA GLN A 61 12.85 -21.55 -7.34
C GLN A 61 13.42 -20.67 -6.23
N ALA A 62 14.61 -20.09 -6.40
CA ALA A 62 15.20 -19.16 -5.45
C ALA A 62 14.36 -17.91 -5.29
N PHE A 63 13.88 -17.32 -6.39
CA PHE A 63 12.96 -16.19 -6.38
C PHE A 63 11.71 -16.52 -5.54
N GLU A 64 11.00 -17.61 -5.85
CA GLU A 64 9.81 -18.02 -5.10
C GLU A 64 10.12 -18.24 -3.62
N THR A 65 11.25 -18.90 -3.32
CA THR A 65 11.66 -19.18 -1.95
C THR A 65 11.92 -17.89 -1.17
N TYR A 66 12.59 -16.91 -1.78
CA TYR A 66 12.83 -15.62 -1.12
C TYR A 66 11.57 -14.80 -0.96
N VAL A 67 10.66 -14.81 -1.96
CA VAL A 67 9.34 -14.15 -1.83
C VAL A 67 8.56 -14.76 -0.67
N MET A 68 8.47 -16.08 -0.60
CA MET A 68 7.78 -16.80 0.48
C MET A 68 8.43 -16.59 1.84
N ALA A 69 9.75 -16.41 1.89
CA ALA A 69 10.48 -16.09 3.11
C ALA A 69 10.41 -14.61 3.51
N GLY A 70 9.74 -13.75 2.72
CA GLY A 70 9.70 -12.30 2.95
C GLY A 70 11.05 -11.60 2.74
N LYS A 71 12.01 -12.28 2.13
CA LYS A 71 13.36 -11.77 1.83
C LYS A 71 13.34 -10.94 0.55
N ILE A 72 12.76 -9.74 0.66
CA ILE A 72 12.44 -8.88 -0.48
C ILE A 72 13.68 -8.45 -1.27
N GLY A 73 14.80 -8.17 -0.59
CA GLY A 73 16.05 -7.78 -1.24
C GLY A 73 16.58 -8.89 -2.15
N GLU A 74 16.71 -10.09 -1.60
CA GLU A 74 17.18 -11.28 -2.33
C GLU A 74 16.20 -11.69 -3.44
N ALA A 75 14.88 -11.61 -3.18
CA ALA A 75 13.87 -11.85 -4.21
C ALA A 75 13.99 -10.84 -5.36
N THR A 76 14.22 -9.55 -5.06
CA THR A 76 14.40 -8.52 -6.08
C THR A 76 15.64 -8.79 -6.92
N ASP A 77 16.74 -9.21 -6.29
CA ASP A 77 17.98 -9.56 -6.98
C ASP A 77 17.80 -10.78 -7.88
N MET A 78 17.11 -11.83 -7.41
CA MET A 78 16.80 -13.00 -8.24
C MET A 78 15.88 -12.61 -9.41
N GLY A 79 14.87 -11.77 -9.18
CA GLY A 79 13.96 -11.30 -10.21
C GLY A 79 14.67 -10.49 -11.30
N ARG A 80 15.61 -9.62 -10.92
CA ARG A 80 16.47 -8.89 -11.86
C ARG A 80 17.35 -9.83 -12.68
N ARG A 81 17.98 -10.81 -12.02
CA ARG A 81 18.78 -11.83 -12.71
C ARG A 81 17.95 -12.65 -13.71
N LEU A 82 16.71 -13.00 -13.36
CA LEU A 82 15.78 -13.68 -14.26
C LEU A 82 15.47 -12.83 -15.51
N VAL A 83 15.18 -11.54 -15.33
CA VAL A 83 14.94 -10.61 -16.45
C VAL A 83 16.19 -10.44 -17.32
N ASP A 84 17.36 -10.26 -16.72
CA ASP A 84 18.61 -10.08 -17.45
C ASP A 84 19.02 -11.34 -18.23
N LEU A 85 18.95 -12.50 -17.58
CA LEU A 85 19.28 -13.78 -18.19
C LEU A 85 18.32 -14.02 -19.36
N SER A 86 17.00 -13.83 -19.17
CA SER A 86 15.98 -14.04 -20.22
C SER A 86 16.12 -13.09 -21.39
N GLY A 87 16.54 -11.85 -21.15
CA GLY A 87 16.84 -10.90 -22.22
C GLY A 87 18.10 -11.24 -23.03
N LYS A 88 19.12 -11.84 -22.41
CA LYS A 88 20.42 -12.14 -23.05
C LYS A 88 20.44 -13.45 -23.82
N THR A 89 19.71 -14.46 -23.34
CA THR A 89 19.86 -15.85 -23.80
C THR A 89 18.69 -16.33 -24.64
N LEU A 90 17.52 -15.69 -24.54
CA LEU A 90 16.33 -16.09 -25.27
C LEU A 90 16.08 -15.16 -26.46
N PRO A 91 15.52 -15.66 -27.56
CA PRO A 91 15.09 -14.83 -28.68
C PRO A 91 14.12 -13.72 -28.24
N PRO A 92 14.05 -12.58 -28.96
CA PRO A 92 13.03 -11.56 -28.73
C PRO A 92 11.62 -12.15 -28.71
N PHE A 93 10.77 -11.64 -27.82
CA PHE A 93 9.37 -12.09 -27.64
C PHE A 93 9.21 -13.54 -27.16
N HIS A 94 10.28 -14.16 -26.64
CA HIS A 94 10.15 -15.49 -26.04
C HIS A 94 9.23 -15.46 -24.81
N PRO A 95 8.23 -16.36 -24.67
CA PRO A 95 7.24 -16.33 -23.59
C PRO A 95 7.82 -16.23 -22.17
N ARG A 96 8.95 -16.90 -21.90
CA ARG A 96 9.65 -16.83 -20.60
C ARG A 96 10.12 -15.41 -20.23
N GLN A 97 10.43 -14.54 -21.20
CA GLN A 97 10.74 -13.14 -20.92
C GLN A 97 9.54 -12.41 -20.29
N ALA A 98 8.32 -12.69 -20.77
CA ALA A 98 7.10 -12.13 -20.17
C ALA A 98 6.89 -12.62 -18.74
N VAL A 99 7.16 -13.90 -18.47
CA VAL A 99 7.07 -14.49 -17.12
C VAL A 99 8.03 -13.78 -16.16
N SER A 100 9.31 -13.66 -16.51
CA SER A 100 10.32 -13.02 -15.66
C SER A 100 10.00 -11.54 -15.39
N LEU A 101 9.57 -10.80 -16.41
CA LEU A 101 9.14 -9.41 -16.28
C LEU A 101 7.90 -9.28 -15.39
N TRP A 102 6.92 -10.17 -15.54
CA TRP A 102 5.71 -10.19 -14.71
C TRP A 102 6.04 -10.47 -13.25
N LYS A 103 6.88 -11.47 -12.95
CA LYS A 103 7.28 -11.82 -11.58
C LYS A 103 7.91 -10.63 -10.85
N LEU A 104 8.91 -10.00 -11.49
CA LEU A 104 9.56 -8.82 -10.91
C LEU A 104 8.58 -7.63 -10.81
N GLY A 105 7.70 -7.46 -11.80
CA GLY A 105 6.64 -6.46 -11.78
C GLY A 105 5.67 -6.65 -10.62
N GLN A 106 5.25 -7.90 -10.32
CA GLN A 106 4.41 -8.20 -9.15
C GLN A 106 5.13 -7.90 -7.85
N LEU A 107 6.38 -8.35 -7.70
CA LEU A 107 7.16 -8.05 -6.50
C LEU A 107 7.26 -6.54 -6.27
N TYR A 108 7.43 -5.74 -7.32
CA TYR A 108 7.38 -4.28 -7.20
C TYR A 108 6.01 -3.74 -6.83
N LEU A 109 4.90 -4.33 -7.29
CA LEU A 109 3.56 -3.94 -6.81
C LEU A 109 3.37 -4.27 -5.33
N ASP A 110 3.75 -5.46 -4.91
CA ASP A 110 3.59 -5.95 -3.54
C ASP A 110 4.44 -5.15 -2.55
N THR A 111 5.61 -4.69 -2.99
CA THR A 111 6.53 -3.83 -2.23
C THR A 111 6.28 -2.32 -2.43
N ARG A 112 5.12 -1.96 -3.00
CA ARG A 112 4.65 -0.57 -3.17
C ARG A 112 5.56 0.33 -4.01
N GLN A 113 6.17 -0.24 -5.04
CA GLN A 113 7.01 0.43 -6.03
C GLN A 113 6.35 0.42 -7.43
N PRO A 114 5.14 0.98 -7.61
CA PRO A 114 4.37 0.87 -8.85
C PRO A 114 5.08 1.50 -10.06
N ARG A 115 5.91 2.52 -9.84
CA ARG A 115 6.71 3.16 -10.91
C ARG A 115 7.73 2.22 -11.53
N LEU A 116 8.29 1.30 -10.75
CA LEU A 116 9.20 0.26 -11.26
C LEU A 116 8.42 -0.89 -11.90
N ALA A 117 7.21 -1.17 -11.41
CA ALA A 117 6.36 -2.24 -11.93
C ALA A 117 5.78 -1.96 -13.32
N GLU A 118 5.28 -0.75 -13.58
CA GLU A 118 4.57 -0.42 -14.83
C GLU A 118 5.35 -0.76 -16.12
N PRO A 119 6.61 -0.31 -16.31
CA PRO A 119 7.35 -0.60 -17.54
C PRO A 119 7.58 -2.10 -17.74
N LEU A 120 7.81 -2.86 -16.65
CA LEU A 120 7.98 -4.31 -16.72
C LEU A 120 6.68 -5.00 -17.13
N LEU A 121 5.56 -4.64 -16.50
CA LEU A 121 4.25 -5.22 -16.78
C LEU A 121 3.75 -4.87 -18.19
N ARG A 122 4.00 -3.65 -18.68
CA ARG A 122 3.67 -3.27 -20.07
C ARG A 122 4.51 -4.04 -21.09
N ARG A 123 5.80 -4.25 -20.82
CA ARG A 123 6.67 -5.08 -21.68
C ARG A 123 6.24 -6.55 -21.66
N ALA A 124 5.89 -7.09 -20.50
CA ALA A 124 5.36 -8.45 -20.37
C ALA A 124 4.03 -8.63 -21.14
N LEU A 125 3.14 -7.63 -21.08
CA LEU A 125 1.91 -7.60 -21.85
C LEU A 125 2.20 -7.63 -23.36
N ALA A 126 3.06 -6.74 -23.86
CA ALA A 126 3.41 -6.69 -25.28
C ALA A 126 4.01 -8.01 -25.80
N ILE A 127 4.85 -8.67 -24.99
CA ILE A 127 5.39 -9.99 -25.35
C ILE A 127 4.30 -11.04 -25.41
N THR A 128 3.40 -11.06 -24.43
CA THR A 128 2.31 -12.02 -24.36
C THR A 128 1.33 -11.81 -25.51
N GLU A 129 1.02 -10.57 -25.88
CA GLU A 129 0.16 -10.23 -27.03
C GLU A 129 0.77 -10.58 -28.38
N HIS A 130 2.09 -10.63 -28.49
CA HIS A 130 2.77 -11.06 -29.71
C HIS A 130 2.65 -12.59 -29.92
N LEU A 131 2.36 -13.37 -28.89
CA LEU A 131 2.20 -14.82 -29.03
C LEU A 131 0.98 -15.12 -29.90
N SER A 132 1.11 -16.03 -30.87
CA SER A 132 0.00 -16.41 -31.76
C SER A 132 -1.19 -17.03 -31.01
N ALA A 133 -0.94 -17.61 -29.83
CA ALA A 133 -1.96 -18.17 -28.95
C ALA A 133 -1.59 -17.90 -27.47
N PRO A 134 -1.91 -16.69 -26.93
CA PRO A 134 -1.58 -16.37 -25.56
C PRO A 134 -2.49 -17.15 -24.59
N PRO A 135 -1.95 -17.72 -23.51
CA PRO A 135 -2.78 -18.37 -22.50
C PRO A 135 -3.70 -17.34 -21.83
N ALA A 136 -5.01 -17.55 -21.92
CA ALA A 136 -6.02 -16.57 -21.48
C ALA A 136 -5.86 -16.13 -20.03
N GLY A 137 -5.62 -17.07 -19.10
CA GLY A 137 -5.41 -16.76 -17.68
C GLY A 137 -4.14 -15.93 -17.40
N ALA A 138 -3.06 -16.18 -18.16
CA ALA A 138 -1.83 -15.41 -18.05
C ALA A 138 -2.03 -13.95 -18.48
N LEU A 139 -2.66 -13.77 -19.64
CA LEU A 139 -2.98 -12.47 -20.19
C LEU A 139 -3.96 -11.71 -19.28
N ALA A 140 -4.99 -12.39 -18.76
CA ALA A 140 -5.95 -11.81 -17.82
C ALA A 140 -5.27 -11.34 -16.52
N SER A 141 -4.32 -12.11 -15.99
CA SER A 141 -3.56 -11.75 -14.77
C SER A 141 -2.65 -10.53 -14.98
N LEU A 142 -2.02 -10.44 -16.15
CA LEU A 142 -1.23 -9.27 -16.57
C LEU A 142 -2.11 -8.02 -16.67
N LEU A 143 -3.23 -8.12 -17.37
CA LEU A 143 -4.21 -7.04 -17.52
C LEU A 143 -4.75 -6.58 -16.17
N ALA A 144 -5.08 -7.51 -15.27
CA ALA A 144 -5.54 -7.22 -13.90
C ALA A 144 -4.51 -6.43 -13.10
N SER A 145 -3.23 -6.75 -13.27
CA SER A 145 -2.14 -6.11 -12.54
C SER A 145 -1.89 -4.69 -13.03
N LEU A 146 -1.93 -4.49 -14.35
CA LEU A 146 -1.94 -3.15 -14.94
C LEU A 146 -3.20 -2.36 -14.55
N ALA A 147 -4.36 -3.01 -14.47
CA ALA A 147 -5.61 -2.36 -14.04
C ALA A 147 -5.50 -1.85 -12.60
N ARG A 148 -4.98 -2.66 -11.68
CA ARG A 148 -4.68 -2.26 -10.30
C ARG A 148 -3.73 -1.06 -10.24
N LEU A 149 -2.68 -1.07 -11.05
CA LEU A 149 -1.71 0.01 -11.15
C LEU A 149 -2.37 1.30 -11.65
N CYS A 150 -3.11 1.22 -12.75
CA CYS A 150 -3.84 2.35 -13.33
C CYS A 150 -4.87 2.92 -12.35
N ALA A 151 -5.59 2.06 -11.63
CA ALA A 151 -6.52 2.48 -10.57
C ALA A 151 -5.80 3.23 -9.44
N GLY A 152 -4.65 2.71 -8.99
CA GLY A 152 -3.76 3.34 -8.01
C GLY A 152 -3.30 4.75 -8.40
N ASP A 153 -3.05 4.94 -9.70
CA ASP A 153 -2.59 6.19 -10.31
C ASP A 153 -3.74 7.13 -10.71
N GLY A 154 -5.00 6.73 -10.45
CA GLY A 154 -6.18 7.52 -10.81
C GLY A 154 -6.58 7.46 -12.29
N ARG A 155 -5.93 6.62 -13.10
CA ARG A 155 -6.29 6.31 -14.49
C ARG A 155 -7.45 5.32 -14.55
N THR A 156 -8.61 5.74 -14.03
CA THR A 156 -9.80 4.89 -13.89
C THR A 156 -10.30 4.33 -15.22
N ASP A 157 -10.34 5.14 -16.29
CA ASP A 157 -10.84 4.68 -17.59
C ASP A 157 -9.92 3.63 -18.24
N GLU A 158 -8.61 3.70 -17.99
CA GLU A 158 -7.67 2.66 -18.41
C GLU A 158 -7.89 1.39 -17.58
N ALA A 159 -8.04 1.52 -16.26
CA ALA A 159 -8.30 0.40 -15.37
C ALA A 159 -9.60 -0.34 -15.72
N GLU A 160 -10.70 0.37 -15.99
CA GLU A 160 -11.99 -0.22 -16.39
C GLU A 160 -11.85 -1.02 -17.70
N ARG A 161 -11.16 -0.47 -18.70
CA ARG A 161 -10.90 -1.17 -19.97
C ARG A 161 -10.05 -2.43 -19.78
N LEU A 162 -9.01 -2.35 -18.94
CA LEU A 162 -8.13 -3.48 -18.65
C LEU A 162 -8.88 -4.60 -17.89
N TYR A 163 -9.70 -4.27 -16.90
CA TYR A 163 -10.55 -5.24 -16.21
C TYR A 163 -11.58 -5.87 -17.16
N ALA A 164 -12.28 -5.07 -17.98
CA ALA A 164 -13.26 -5.58 -18.94
C ALA A 164 -12.62 -6.57 -19.93
N ARG A 165 -11.43 -6.24 -20.44
CA ARG A 165 -10.66 -7.13 -21.31
C ARG A 165 -10.23 -8.41 -20.60
N ALA A 166 -9.74 -8.31 -19.36
CA ALA A 166 -9.36 -9.49 -18.57
C ALA A 166 -10.56 -10.42 -18.32
N THR A 167 -11.73 -9.87 -17.99
CA THR A 167 -12.96 -10.66 -17.79
C THR A 167 -13.44 -11.31 -19.09
N ALA A 168 -13.36 -10.61 -20.23
CA ALA A 168 -13.75 -11.15 -21.53
C ALA A 168 -12.92 -12.38 -21.92
N LEU A 169 -11.63 -12.41 -21.58
CA LEU A 169 -10.75 -13.56 -21.83
C LEU A 169 -11.15 -14.83 -21.07
N LEU A 170 -11.88 -14.68 -19.97
CA LEU A 170 -12.34 -15.78 -19.12
C LEU A 170 -13.84 -16.04 -19.30
N THR A 171 -14.45 -15.56 -20.38
CA THR A 171 -15.90 -15.73 -20.62
C THR A 171 -16.13 -16.60 -21.85
N PRO A 172 -16.83 -17.75 -21.74
CA PRO A 172 -17.36 -18.35 -20.51
C PRO A 172 -16.25 -18.93 -19.61
N PRO A 173 -16.37 -18.85 -18.27
CA PRO A 173 -15.32 -19.33 -17.38
C PRO A 173 -15.34 -20.85 -17.28
N THR A 174 -14.15 -21.46 -17.35
CA THR A 174 -13.96 -22.86 -16.94
C THR A 174 -13.81 -22.94 -15.42
N GLU A 175 -13.90 -24.16 -14.86
CA GLU A 175 -13.64 -24.39 -13.44
C GLU A 175 -12.26 -23.87 -13.00
N LYS A 176 -11.25 -24.00 -13.87
CA LYS A 176 -9.88 -23.50 -13.63
C LYS A 176 -9.80 -21.97 -13.63
N ASP A 177 -10.72 -21.28 -14.31
CA ASP A 177 -10.75 -19.82 -14.39
C ASP A 177 -11.46 -19.18 -13.20
N MET A 178 -12.31 -19.93 -12.47
CA MET A 178 -13.14 -19.41 -11.38
C MET A 178 -12.35 -18.64 -10.30
N PRO A 179 -11.18 -19.11 -9.82
CA PRO A 179 -10.38 -18.37 -8.84
C PRO A 179 -9.89 -17.02 -9.39
N LEU A 180 -9.44 -16.99 -10.64
CA LEU A 180 -8.95 -15.78 -11.29
C LEU A 180 -10.10 -14.81 -11.58
N LEU A 181 -11.25 -15.30 -12.04
CA LEU A 181 -12.44 -14.49 -12.26
C LEU A 181 -12.91 -13.82 -10.96
N ALA A 182 -12.91 -14.56 -9.85
CA ALA A 182 -13.22 -13.98 -8.54
C ALA A 182 -12.22 -12.89 -8.15
N GLN A 183 -10.93 -13.08 -8.43
CA GLN A 183 -9.90 -12.06 -8.20
C GLN A 183 -10.12 -10.80 -9.05
N LEU A 184 -10.50 -10.94 -10.33
CA LEU A 184 -10.81 -9.81 -11.20
C LEU A 184 -12.00 -9.00 -10.66
N GLN A 185 -13.09 -9.69 -10.32
CA GLN A 185 -14.29 -9.10 -9.76
C GLN A 185 -13.99 -8.38 -8.44
N TYR A 186 -13.21 -9.02 -7.56
CA TYR A 186 -12.74 -8.42 -6.33
C TYR A 186 -11.92 -7.14 -6.59
N GLY A 187 -10.92 -7.20 -7.47
CA GLY A 187 -10.06 -6.05 -7.77
C GLY A 187 -10.84 -4.86 -8.35
N GLN A 188 -11.77 -5.13 -9.28
CA GLN A 188 -12.65 -4.11 -9.84
C GLN A 188 -13.63 -3.57 -8.77
N GLY A 189 -14.14 -4.43 -7.89
CA GLY A 189 -14.98 -4.04 -6.76
C GLY A 189 -14.25 -3.12 -5.78
N VAL A 190 -13.01 -3.45 -5.40
CA VAL A 190 -12.15 -2.61 -4.56
C VAL A 190 -11.91 -1.25 -5.21
N MET A 191 -11.62 -1.22 -6.52
CA MET A 191 -11.45 0.03 -7.25
C MET A 191 -12.68 0.93 -7.09
N TYR A 192 -13.90 0.41 -7.31
CA TYR A 192 -15.11 1.20 -7.13
C TYR A 192 -15.38 1.59 -5.67
N ALA A 193 -15.06 0.72 -4.72
CA ALA A 193 -15.18 1.04 -3.29
C ALA A 193 -14.28 2.23 -2.92
N VAL A 194 -13.03 2.24 -3.37
CA VAL A 194 -12.10 3.36 -3.13
C VAL A 194 -12.55 4.64 -3.86
N LEU A 195 -13.17 4.51 -5.02
CA LEU A 195 -13.77 5.62 -5.75
C LEU A 195 -15.06 6.17 -5.11
N ASP A 196 -15.49 5.61 -3.97
CA ASP A 196 -16.74 5.96 -3.29
C ASP A 196 -17.97 5.72 -4.18
N GLN A 197 -17.96 4.59 -4.90
CA GLN A 197 -19.02 4.14 -5.80
C GLN A 197 -19.60 2.80 -5.31
N PRO A 198 -20.22 2.74 -4.11
CA PRO A 198 -20.66 1.49 -3.49
C PRO A 198 -21.67 0.72 -4.36
N VAL A 199 -22.52 1.42 -5.11
CA VAL A 199 -23.49 0.81 -6.03
C VAL A 199 -22.82 -0.01 -7.14
N ARG A 200 -21.64 0.39 -7.62
CA ARG A 200 -20.86 -0.38 -8.62
C ARG A 200 -19.97 -1.43 -7.96
N ALA A 201 -19.48 -1.17 -6.75
CA ALA A 201 -18.61 -2.08 -6.01
C ALA A 201 -19.34 -3.35 -5.55
N GLU A 202 -20.52 -3.17 -4.94
CA GLU A 202 -21.31 -4.21 -4.29
C GLU A 202 -21.54 -5.46 -5.17
N PRO A 203 -22.11 -5.37 -6.40
CA PRO A 203 -22.40 -6.57 -7.17
C PRO A 203 -21.13 -7.35 -7.57
N LEU A 204 -20.01 -6.66 -7.78
CA LEU A 204 -18.74 -7.30 -8.11
C LEU A 204 -18.14 -8.02 -6.91
N LEU A 205 -18.16 -7.37 -5.74
CA LEU A 205 -17.68 -7.96 -4.50
C LEU A 205 -18.54 -9.15 -4.06
N GLN A 206 -19.86 -9.08 -4.24
CA GLN A 206 -20.77 -10.21 -3.96
C GLN A 206 -20.51 -11.41 -4.88
N LYS A 207 -20.32 -11.18 -6.19
CA LYS A 207 -19.95 -12.26 -7.13
C LYS A 207 -18.61 -12.92 -6.76
N SER A 208 -17.63 -12.08 -6.39
CA SER A 208 -16.35 -12.59 -5.89
C SER A 208 -16.51 -13.38 -4.60
N LEU A 209 -17.32 -12.90 -3.66
CA LEU A 209 -17.56 -13.56 -2.38
C LEU A 209 -18.18 -14.94 -2.60
N ALA A 210 -19.25 -15.03 -3.39
CA ALA A 210 -19.92 -16.29 -3.68
C ALA A 210 -18.97 -17.33 -4.30
N THR A 211 -18.12 -16.91 -5.24
CA THR A 211 -17.12 -17.80 -5.85
C THR A 211 -16.06 -18.22 -4.83
N ARG A 212 -15.57 -17.29 -3.99
CA ARG A 212 -14.56 -17.60 -2.97
C ARG A 212 -15.12 -18.52 -1.88
N GLU A 213 -16.34 -18.31 -1.42
CA GLU A 213 -17.01 -19.18 -0.44
C GLU A 213 -17.20 -20.60 -1.00
N ALA A 214 -17.59 -20.73 -2.26
CA ALA A 214 -17.68 -22.05 -2.91
C ALA A 214 -16.33 -22.78 -3.00
N LEU A 215 -15.22 -22.05 -3.13
CA LEU A 215 -13.86 -22.61 -3.21
C LEU A 215 -13.21 -22.83 -1.84
N ALA A 216 -13.63 -22.10 -0.80
CA ALA A 216 -12.93 -21.99 0.48
C ALA A 216 -13.18 -23.14 1.47
N GLY A 217 -14.11 -24.04 1.19
CA GLY A 217 -14.51 -25.11 2.12
C GLY A 217 -15.12 -24.57 3.44
N PRO A 218 -15.40 -25.45 4.42
CA PRO A 218 -16.21 -25.10 5.60
C PRO A 218 -15.58 -24.07 6.56
N GLN A 219 -14.25 -23.98 6.56
CA GLN A 219 -13.51 -23.08 7.44
C GLN A 219 -13.36 -21.66 6.86
N GLY A 220 -13.82 -21.44 5.63
CA GLY A 220 -13.59 -20.20 4.89
C GLY A 220 -12.13 -20.06 4.44
N SER A 221 -11.78 -18.88 3.94
CA SER A 221 -10.42 -18.57 3.51
C SER A 221 -10.07 -17.12 3.85
N PHE A 222 -8.78 -16.81 3.81
CA PHE A 222 -8.29 -15.45 3.95
C PHE A 222 -8.94 -14.49 2.93
N GLU A 223 -9.12 -14.95 1.69
CA GLU A 223 -9.77 -14.17 0.62
C GLU A 223 -11.25 -13.93 0.91
N VAL A 224 -11.96 -14.86 1.55
CA VAL A 224 -13.35 -14.67 2.00
C VAL A 224 -13.40 -13.55 3.04
N ALA A 225 -12.60 -13.63 4.11
CA ALA A 225 -12.52 -12.60 5.14
C ALA A 225 -12.20 -11.21 4.55
N HIS A 226 -11.25 -11.15 3.61
CA HIS A 226 -10.88 -9.91 2.96
C HIS A 226 -12.02 -9.33 2.09
N THR A 227 -12.76 -10.17 1.37
CA THR A 227 -13.91 -9.73 0.56
C THR A 227 -15.02 -9.17 1.43
N LEU A 228 -15.34 -9.88 2.52
CA LEU A 228 -16.34 -9.45 3.51
C LEU A 228 -15.96 -8.10 4.12
N ARG A 229 -14.69 -7.89 4.47
CA ARG A 229 -14.21 -6.60 4.99
C ARG A 229 -14.46 -5.45 4.01
N VAL A 230 -14.16 -5.65 2.72
CA VAL A 230 -14.37 -4.63 1.69
C VAL A 230 -15.86 -4.37 1.44
N LEU A 231 -16.71 -5.40 1.48
CA LEU A 231 -18.17 -5.23 1.47
C LEU A 231 -18.64 -4.39 2.66
N GLY A 232 -18.11 -4.65 3.87
CA GLY A 232 -18.38 -3.84 5.05
C GLY A 232 -18.04 -2.36 4.86
N ILE A 233 -16.86 -2.06 4.30
CA ILE A 233 -16.43 -0.69 3.97
C ILE A 233 -17.39 -0.05 2.95
N SER A 234 -17.73 -0.78 1.89
CA SER A 234 -18.65 -0.33 0.83
C SER A 234 -20.04 0.00 1.40
N ARG A 235 -20.57 -0.86 2.26
CA ARG A 235 -21.87 -0.66 2.93
C ARG A 235 -21.86 0.53 3.89
N ARG A 236 -20.78 0.70 4.65
CA ARG A 236 -20.60 1.88 5.51
C ARG A 236 -20.61 3.16 4.69
N ALA A 237 -19.93 3.19 3.54
CA ALA A 237 -19.95 4.33 2.62
C ALA A 237 -21.36 4.59 2.06
N ALA A 238 -22.14 3.54 1.80
CA ALA A 238 -23.56 3.62 1.44
C ALA A 238 -24.49 3.99 2.60
N ARG A 239 -23.97 4.21 3.82
CA ARG A 239 -24.72 4.45 5.08
C ARG A 239 -25.61 3.29 5.52
N ASP A 240 -25.39 2.10 4.98
CA ASP A 240 -25.98 0.85 5.48
C ASP A 240 -25.09 0.30 6.60
N TYR A 241 -25.21 0.90 7.78
CA TYR A 241 -24.36 0.57 8.93
C TYR A 241 -24.64 -0.82 9.49
N GLU A 242 -25.88 -1.29 9.40
CA GLU A 242 -26.26 -2.62 9.87
C GLU A 242 -25.66 -3.71 8.97
N GLY A 243 -25.81 -3.57 7.65
CA GLY A 243 -25.15 -4.46 6.69
C GLY A 243 -23.63 -4.41 6.79
N ALA A 244 -23.06 -3.22 7.06
CA ALA A 244 -21.62 -3.07 7.28
C ALA A 244 -21.12 -3.84 8.50
N VAL A 245 -21.80 -3.71 9.65
CA VAL A 245 -21.46 -4.47 10.87
C VAL A 245 -21.56 -5.97 10.61
N ALA A 246 -22.64 -6.43 9.98
CA ALA A 246 -22.83 -7.85 9.69
C ALA A 246 -21.71 -8.44 8.82
N TYR A 247 -21.26 -7.71 7.79
CA TYR A 247 -20.13 -8.13 6.97
C TYR A 247 -18.80 -8.11 7.74
N LEU A 248 -18.56 -7.11 8.58
CA LEU A 248 -17.32 -6.97 9.34
C LEU A 248 -17.20 -8.00 10.46
N GLU A 249 -18.29 -8.35 11.13
CA GLU A 249 -18.33 -9.41 12.13
C GLU A 249 -18.05 -10.78 11.49
N ARG A 250 -18.68 -11.06 10.33
CA ARG A 250 -18.37 -12.27 9.55
C ARG A 250 -16.92 -12.30 9.08
N ALA A 251 -16.38 -11.16 8.63
CA ALA A 251 -14.98 -11.05 8.23
C ALA A 251 -14.03 -11.36 9.38
N LEU A 252 -14.34 -10.86 10.59
CA LEU A 252 -13.58 -11.11 11.81
C LEU A 252 -13.62 -12.59 12.19
N GLU A 253 -14.80 -13.20 12.19
CA GLU A 253 -14.99 -14.62 12.51
C GLU A 253 -14.18 -15.53 11.56
N VAL A 254 -14.27 -15.29 10.25
CA VAL A 254 -13.49 -16.07 9.26
C VAL A 254 -11.99 -15.80 9.43
N GLY A 255 -11.59 -14.56 9.70
CA GLY A 255 -10.19 -14.20 9.93
C GLY A 255 -9.59 -14.91 11.15
N GLU A 256 -10.29 -14.95 12.27
CA GLU A 256 -9.84 -15.55 13.53
C GLU A 256 -9.71 -17.07 13.47
N ARG A 257 -10.51 -17.74 12.62
CA ARG A 257 -10.37 -19.18 12.37
C ARG A 257 -9.12 -19.51 11.55
N GLN A 258 -8.64 -18.57 10.74
CA GLN A 258 -7.59 -18.80 9.73
C GLN A 258 -6.22 -18.30 10.15
N LYS A 259 -6.17 -17.30 11.02
CA LYS A 259 -4.95 -16.55 11.32
C LYS A 259 -4.76 -16.37 12.82
N PRO A 260 -3.50 -16.22 13.29
CA PRO A 260 -3.23 -15.87 14.68
C PRO A 260 -3.94 -14.57 15.07
N PRO A 261 -4.34 -14.38 16.34
CA PRO A 261 -5.04 -13.18 16.80
C PRO A 261 -4.31 -11.85 16.55
N SER A 262 -3.00 -11.90 16.31
CA SER A 262 -2.12 -10.75 15.99
C SER A 262 -2.04 -10.43 14.49
N ASP A 263 -2.79 -11.13 13.64
CA ASP A 263 -2.75 -10.91 12.18
C ASP A 263 -3.28 -9.53 11.79
N ALA A 264 -2.61 -8.91 10.81
CA ALA A 264 -2.93 -7.57 10.34
C ALA A 264 -4.37 -7.47 9.78
N LEU A 265 -4.89 -8.51 9.13
CA LEU A 265 -6.27 -8.49 8.61
C LEU A 265 -7.30 -8.41 9.74
N ILE A 266 -7.05 -9.10 10.86
CA ILE A 266 -7.91 -9.04 12.05
C ILE A 266 -7.93 -7.62 12.60
N ALA A 267 -6.76 -7.00 12.77
CA ALA A 267 -6.65 -5.62 13.26
C ALA A 267 -7.34 -4.61 12.34
N LEU A 268 -7.14 -4.72 11.01
CA LEU A 268 -7.81 -3.88 10.03
C LEU A 268 -9.34 -4.02 10.08
N THR A 269 -9.84 -5.25 10.27
CA THR A 269 -11.28 -5.53 10.36
C THR A 269 -11.89 -4.94 11.63
N LEU A 270 -11.21 -5.09 12.77
CA LEU A 270 -11.61 -4.52 14.06
C LEU A 270 -11.67 -2.98 14.01
N ASP A 271 -10.71 -2.34 13.37
CA ASP A 271 -10.69 -0.88 13.22
C ASP A 271 -11.82 -0.39 12.29
N GLU A 272 -12.13 -1.10 11.21
CA GLU A 272 -13.31 -0.80 10.38
C GLU A 272 -14.62 -1.02 11.15
N LEU A 273 -14.71 -2.05 11.99
CA LEU A 273 -15.88 -2.29 12.83
C LEU A 273 -16.09 -1.15 13.84
N ALA A 274 -15.02 -0.73 14.52
CA ALA A 274 -15.06 0.41 15.43
C ALA A 274 -15.50 1.70 14.72
N ALA A 275 -14.91 2.00 13.56
CA ALA A 275 -15.30 3.17 12.76
C ALA A 275 -16.77 3.10 12.29
N THR A 276 -17.28 1.90 12.00
CA THR A 276 -18.69 1.68 11.64
C THR A 276 -19.63 1.98 12.80
N TRP A 277 -19.29 1.54 14.02
CA TRP A 277 -20.07 1.85 15.22
C TRP A 277 -20.09 3.34 15.55
N VAL A 278 -18.96 4.04 15.39
CA VAL A 278 -18.89 5.51 15.50
C VAL A 278 -19.81 6.16 14.47
N ALA A 279 -19.74 5.76 13.19
CA ALA A 279 -20.58 6.31 12.13
C ALA A 279 -22.08 6.04 12.32
N ARG A 280 -22.43 4.91 12.96
CA ARG A 280 -23.81 4.54 13.34
C ARG A 280 -24.34 5.38 14.52
N GLY A 281 -23.49 6.13 15.22
CA GLY A 281 -23.87 6.89 16.42
C GLY A 281 -23.90 6.04 17.70
N GLN A 282 -23.26 4.86 17.69
CA GLN A 282 -23.18 3.95 18.83
C GLN A 282 -21.70 3.67 19.20
N PRO A 283 -20.92 4.71 19.57
CA PRO A 283 -19.48 4.61 19.73
C PRO A 283 -19.04 3.62 20.81
N ALA A 284 -19.82 3.48 21.90
CA ALA A 284 -19.51 2.54 22.98
C ALA A 284 -19.38 1.09 22.50
N SER A 285 -20.18 0.68 21.51
CA SER A 285 -20.13 -0.67 20.93
C SER A 285 -18.84 -0.95 20.17
N GLY A 286 -18.13 0.10 19.72
CA GLY A 286 -16.87 -0.01 18.97
C GLY A 286 -15.61 -0.01 19.83
N GLU A 287 -15.70 0.27 21.14
CA GLU A 287 -14.52 0.54 21.96
C GLU A 287 -13.59 -0.68 22.08
N ALA A 288 -14.14 -1.85 22.37
CA ALA A 288 -13.37 -3.08 22.50
C ALA A 288 -12.61 -3.42 21.19
N ALA A 289 -13.27 -3.22 20.05
CA ALA A 289 -12.67 -3.44 18.74
C ALA A 289 -11.53 -2.44 18.47
N ALA A 290 -11.75 -1.14 18.76
CA ALA A 290 -10.72 -0.11 18.59
C ALA A 290 -9.47 -0.40 19.44
N ARG A 291 -9.66 -0.72 20.73
CA ARG A 291 -8.54 -1.02 21.64
C ARG A 291 -7.75 -2.24 21.21
N ARG A 292 -8.43 -3.31 20.77
CA ARG A 292 -7.79 -4.52 20.28
C ARG A 292 -7.02 -4.27 18.97
N ALA A 293 -7.58 -3.49 18.04
CA ALA A 293 -6.87 -3.11 16.82
C ALA A 293 -5.59 -2.32 17.13
N ILE A 294 -5.66 -1.32 18.02
CA ILE A 294 -4.51 -0.50 18.44
C ILE A 294 -3.41 -1.36 19.07
N LEU A 295 -3.79 -2.34 19.92
CA LEU A 295 -2.81 -3.24 20.53
C LEU A 295 -2.01 -4.00 19.48
N ILE A 296 -2.67 -4.48 18.42
CA ILE A 296 -2.00 -5.20 17.33
C ILE A 296 -1.15 -4.25 16.47
N PHE A 297 -1.65 -3.04 16.16
CA PHE A 297 -0.90 -2.04 15.38
C PHE A 297 0.28 -1.42 16.13
N ASN A 298 0.30 -1.50 17.46
CA ASN A 298 1.37 -0.97 18.30
C ASN A 298 2.40 -2.04 18.70
N ALA A 299 2.32 -3.25 18.13
CA ALA A 299 3.30 -4.30 18.39
C ALA A 299 4.69 -3.86 17.88
N PRO A 300 5.79 -4.10 18.62
CA PRO A 300 7.14 -3.66 18.20
C PRO A 300 7.60 -4.20 16.85
N THR A 301 7.04 -5.32 16.42
CA THR A 301 7.33 -5.98 15.16
C THR A 301 6.55 -5.38 13.97
N SER A 302 5.71 -4.37 14.21
CA SER A 302 4.82 -3.81 13.20
C SER A 302 5.26 -2.40 12.77
N SER A 303 5.31 -2.15 11.46
CA SER A 303 5.56 -0.83 10.86
C SER A 303 4.24 -0.07 10.58
N ASN A 304 3.18 -0.38 11.32
CA ASN A 304 1.78 0.00 11.05
C ASN A 304 1.42 1.39 11.60
N ASN A 305 2.30 2.36 11.45
CA ASN A 305 2.12 3.70 12.03
C ASN A 305 0.86 4.40 11.48
N ALA A 306 0.50 4.17 10.21
CA ALA A 306 -0.68 4.79 9.59
C ALA A 306 -1.99 4.22 10.14
N GLU A 307 -2.06 2.90 10.25
CA GLU A 307 -3.18 2.18 10.85
C GLU A 307 -3.30 2.50 12.34
N LEU A 308 -2.19 2.55 13.08
CA LEU A 308 -2.16 2.96 14.48
C LEU A 308 -2.71 4.38 14.66
N ALA A 309 -2.26 5.32 13.82
CA ALA A 309 -2.74 6.70 13.87
C ALA A 309 -4.24 6.82 13.58
N ARG A 310 -4.78 5.97 12.69
CA ARG A 310 -6.22 5.90 12.41
C ARG A 310 -7.00 5.28 13.56
N GLY A 311 -6.57 4.13 14.08
CA GLY A 311 -7.21 3.48 15.23
C GLY A 311 -7.26 4.37 16.46
N LEU A 312 -6.16 5.08 16.76
CA LEU A 312 -6.10 6.05 17.86
C LEU A 312 -7.07 7.23 17.68
N PHE A 313 -7.26 7.70 16.43
CA PHE A 313 -8.27 8.71 16.14
C PHE A 313 -9.69 8.18 16.38
N THR A 314 -10.00 6.97 15.89
CA THR A 314 -11.29 6.30 16.14
C THR A 314 -11.54 6.14 17.64
N LEU A 315 -10.53 5.69 18.41
CA LEU A 315 -10.63 5.58 19.86
C LEU A 315 -10.86 6.95 20.51
N GLY A 316 -10.16 8.00 20.07
CA GLY A 316 -10.38 9.36 20.56
C GLY A 316 -11.82 9.85 20.33
N GLN A 317 -12.43 9.52 19.18
CA GLN A 317 -13.84 9.82 18.93
C GLN A 317 -14.76 9.06 19.89
N ILE A 318 -14.49 7.76 20.10
CA ILE A 318 -15.26 6.90 21.01
C ILE A 318 -15.21 7.45 22.44
N LEU A 319 -14.00 7.66 22.96
CA LEU A 319 -13.79 8.14 24.34
C LEU A 319 -14.37 9.53 24.55
N SER A 320 -14.24 10.42 23.57
CA SER A 320 -14.89 11.72 23.63
C SER A 320 -16.41 11.54 23.77
N ALA A 321 -17.02 10.70 22.95
CA ALA A 321 -18.47 10.48 22.98
C ALA A 321 -18.96 9.77 24.26
N THR A 322 -18.16 8.88 24.86
CA THR A 322 -18.49 8.20 26.11
C THR A 322 -18.16 9.02 27.36
N GLY A 323 -17.46 10.14 27.22
CA GLY A 323 -17.20 11.10 28.29
C GLY A 323 -15.81 10.99 28.94
N ASP A 324 -15.00 10.02 28.55
CA ASP A 324 -13.59 9.93 28.95
C ASP A 324 -12.75 10.93 28.15
N LEU A 325 -12.79 12.20 28.56
CA LEU A 325 -12.09 13.28 27.87
C LEU A 325 -10.56 13.17 28.04
N ASP A 326 -10.07 12.57 29.12
CA ASP A 326 -8.64 12.33 29.40
C ASP A 326 -8.05 11.30 28.44
N GLY A 327 -8.68 10.14 28.33
CA GLY A 327 -8.32 9.13 27.34
C GLY A 327 -8.49 9.64 25.90
N ALA A 328 -9.53 10.43 25.63
CA ALA A 328 -9.77 11.01 24.32
C ALA A 328 -8.66 11.98 23.88
N GLU A 329 -8.24 12.90 24.75
CA GLU A 329 -7.13 13.83 24.46
C GLU A 329 -5.83 13.05 24.24
N ALA A 330 -5.51 12.07 25.09
CA ALA A 330 -4.31 11.26 24.95
C ALA A 330 -4.26 10.51 23.61
N ALA A 331 -5.35 9.82 23.25
CA ALA A 331 -5.45 9.10 21.99
C ALA A 331 -5.37 10.03 20.78
N ALA A 332 -6.07 11.17 20.80
CA ALA A 332 -6.08 12.13 19.71
C ALA A 332 -4.72 12.85 19.54
N ASN A 333 -4.01 13.18 20.62
CA ASN A 333 -2.66 13.74 20.55
C ASN A 333 -1.67 12.74 19.95
N ARG A 334 -1.70 11.48 20.38
CA ARG A 334 -0.83 10.44 19.81
C ARG A 334 -1.14 10.17 18.33
N SER A 335 -2.43 10.20 17.96
CA SER A 335 -2.84 10.17 16.55
C SER A 335 -2.26 11.34 15.76
N LEU A 336 -2.36 12.57 16.30
CA LEU A 336 -1.86 13.78 15.64
C LEU A 336 -0.34 13.73 15.40
N GLU A 337 0.42 13.26 16.39
CA GLU A 337 1.87 13.07 16.30
C GLU A 337 2.23 12.12 15.15
N LEU A 338 1.63 10.93 15.12
CA LEU A 338 1.87 9.97 14.05
C LEU A 338 1.43 10.51 12.69
N ARG A 339 0.26 11.16 12.60
CA ARG A 339 -0.22 11.76 11.33
C ARG A 339 0.75 12.83 10.80
N GLN A 340 1.37 13.62 11.67
CA GLN A 340 2.40 14.60 11.27
C GLN A 340 3.70 13.93 10.80
N LEU A 341 4.06 12.80 11.39
CA LEU A 341 5.20 11.97 10.96
C LEU A 341 4.94 11.16 9.69
N LEU A 342 3.69 10.95 9.29
CA LEU A 342 3.33 10.11 8.14
C LEU A 342 2.88 10.89 6.93
N TYR A 343 2.10 11.95 7.16
CA TYR A 343 1.45 12.70 6.11
C TYR A 343 2.10 14.06 5.88
N TRP A 344 1.70 14.68 4.77
CA TRP A 344 2.03 16.07 4.50
C TRP A 344 1.38 16.97 5.54
N ARG A 345 2.01 18.10 5.90
CA ARG A 345 1.50 19.01 6.95
C ARG A 345 0.08 19.51 6.71
N ASN A 346 -0.38 19.49 5.46
CA ASN A 346 -1.71 19.87 5.03
C ASN A 346 -2.60 18.66 4.71
N ASP A 347 -2.41 17.53 5.39
CA ASP A 347 -3.24 16.35 5.14
C ASP A 347 -4.62 16.46 5.81
N PRO A 348 -5.72 16.07 5.13
CA PRO A 348 -7.06 16.03 5.73
C PRO A 348 -7.14 15.26 7.05
N ALA A 349 -6.34 14.20 7.21
CA ALA A 349 -6.29 13.46 8.47
C ALA A 349 -5.76 14.32 9.63
N ILE A 350 -4.81 15.24 9.37
CA ILE A 350 -4.33 16.17 10.40
C ILE A 350 -5.46 17.14 10.77
N ALA A 351 -6.20 17.66 9.79
CA ALA A 351 -7.34 18.54 10.03
C ALA A 351 -8.42 17.84 10.88
N GLU A 352 -8.81 16.62 10.53
CA GLU A 352 -9.79 15.84 11.29
C GLU A 352 -9.38 15.65 12.76
N THR A 353 -8.10 15.35 13.02
CA THR A 353 -7.62 15.17 14.40
C THR A 353 -7.58 16.49 15.18
N LEU A 354 -7.24 17.60 14.52
CA LEU A 354 -7.30 18.94 15.14
C LEU A 354 -8.74 19.34 15.48
N GLU A 355 -9.71 19.00 14.62
CA GLU A 355 -11.13 19.21 14.89
C GLU A 355 -11.56 18.44 16.13
N LEU A 356 -11.23 17.15 16.21
CA LEU A 356 -11.50 16.30 17.38
C LEU A 356 -10.89 16.88 18.66
N LEU A 357 -9.60 17.22 18.66
CA LEU A 357 -8.92 17.82 19.82
C LEU A 357 -9.57 19.14 20.23
N SER A 358 -9.93 20.00 19.27
CA SER A 358 -10.59 21.27 19.59
C SER A 358 -11.96 21.08 20.24
N GLY A 359 -12.71 20.04 19.83
CA GLY A 359 -13.98 19.66 20.42
C GLY A 359 -13.82 19.10 21.83
N ILE A 360 -12.81 18.27 22.08
CA ILE A 360 -12.46 17.74 23.40
C ILE A 360 -12.12 18.90 24.36
N GLU A 361 -11.23 19.81 23.96
CA GLU A 361 -10.81 20.94 24.80
C GLU A 361 -11.96 21.92 25.08
N ALA A 362 -12.84 22.14 24.10
CA ALA A 362 -14.04 22.96 24.30
C ALA A 362 -15.01 22.34 25.32
N ARG A 363 -15.22 21.03 25.27
CA ARG A 363 -16.07 20.30 26.24
C ARG A 363 -15.50 20.32 27.66
N ARG A 364 -14.18 20.47 27.81
CA ARG A 364 -13.52 20.67 29.11
C ARG A 364 -13.53 22.12 29.61
N GLY A 365 -14.05 23.07 28.83
CA GLY A 365 -14.01 24.50 29.17
C GLY A 365 -12.63 25.15 28.97
N ARG A 366 -11.67 24.48 28.33
CA ARG A 366 -10.34 25.05 28.00
C ARG A 366 -10.42 25.88 26.71
N THR A 367 -11.14 26.99 26.79
CA THR A 367 -11.54 27.82 25.64
C THR A 367 -10.36 28.35 24.82
N GLU A 368 -9.28 28.80 25.47
CA GLU A 368 -8.07 29.31 24.78
C GLU A 368 -7.36 28.22 23.98
N ARG A 369 -7.23 27.03 24.56
CA ARG A 369 -6.59 25.88 23.89
C ARG A 369 -7.43 25.43 22.70
N ALA A 370 -8.75 25.37 22.88
CA ALA A 370 -9.68 25.08 21.78
C ALA A 370 -9.60 26.14 20.66
N ALA A 371 -9.48 27.43 21.00
CA ALA A 371 -9.32 28.50 20.01
C ALA A 371 -8.01 28.37 19.22
N THR A 372 -6.90 28.06 19.89
CA THR A 372 -5.59 27.81 19.25
C THR A 372 -5.68 26.63 18.27
N LEU A 373 -6.31 25.53 18.68
CA LEU A 373 -6.50 24.35 17.82
C LEU A 373 -7.39 24.66 16.61
N ARG A 374 -8.46 25.45 16.78
CA ARG A 374 -9.32 25.90 15.67
C ARG A 374 -8.59 26.80 14.68
N ALA A 375 -7.76 27.73 15.17
CA ALA A 375 -6.96 28.57 14.30
C ALA A 375 -6.00 27.73 13.44
N ARG A 376 -5.35 26.73 14.05
CA ARG A 376 -4.49 25.78 13.33
C ARG A 376 -5.28 24.93 12.32
N LEU A 377 -6.45 24.42 12.71
CA LEU A 377 -7.36 23.70 11.81
C LEU A 377 -7.73 24.54 10.58
N GLN A 378 -8.06 25.82 10.78
CA GLN A 378 -8.40 26.73 9.70
C GLN A 378 -7.22 26.91 8.74
N GLN A 379 -6.01 27.16 9.26
CA GLN A 379 -4.80 27.26 8.44
C GLN A 379 -4.56 26.01 7.57
N VAL A 380 -4.72 24.82 8.16
CA VAL A 380 -4.58 23.55 7.44
C VAL A 380 -5.65 23.42 6.35
N ASN A 381 -6.91 23.74 6.65
CA ASN A 381 -8.01 23.68 5.70
C ASN A 381 -7.84 24.66 4.53
N ASP A 382 -7.37 25.89 4.81
CA ASP A 382 -7.09 26.90 3.79
C ASP A 382 -5.96 26.43 2.86
N ALA A 383 -4.91 25.83 3.43
CA ALA A 383 -3.82 25.27 2.65
C ALA A 383 -4.28 24.08 1.78
N ILE A 384 -5.12 23.18 2.32
CA ILE A 384 -5.76 22.09 1.55
C ILE A 384 -6.58 22.66 0.39
N ALA A 385 -7.37 23.71 0.63
CA ALA A 385 -8.19 24.34 -0.40
C ALA A 385 -7.33 24.95 -1.51
N GLN A 386 -6.23 25.61 -1.14
CA GLN A 386 -5.28 26.18 -2.09
C GLN A 386 -4.59 25.10 -2.94
N GLU A 387 -4.11 24.02 -2.32
CA GLU A 387 -3.50 22.88 -3.03
C GLU A 387 -4.48 22.19 -3.98
N ARG A 388 -5.79 22.20 -3.67
CA ARG A 388 -6.81 21.67 -4.58
C ARG A 388 -7.02 22.55 -5.82
N GLN A 389 -6.87 23.86 -5.68
CA GLN A 389 -7.02 24.80 -6.79
C GLN A 389 -5.81 24.76 -7.74
N ASP A 390 -4.61 24.64 -7.19
CA ASP A 390 -3.35 24.60 -7.94
C ASP A 390 -2.50 23.40 -7.49
N PRO A 391 -2.86 22.18 -7.94
CA PRO A 391 -2.20 20.96 -7.49
C PRO A 391 -0.75 20.89 -7.95
N VAL A 392 0.05 20.16 -7.17
CA VAL A 392 1.40 19.77 -7.58
C VAL A 392 1.33 18.97 -8.87
N ASP A 393 2.04 19.44 -9.89
CA ASP A 393 2.12 18.83 -11.21
C ASP A 393 3.47 18.10 -11.40
N LYS A 394 4.54 18.67 -10.84
CA LYS A 394 5.87 18.04 -10.80
C LYS A 394 6.30 17.80 -9.37
N ALA A 395 6.59 16.54 -9.04
CA ALA A 395 7.13 16.13 -7.76
C ALA A 395 8.56 16.67 -7.55
N PRO A 396 9.04 16.77 -6.29
CA PRO A 396 10.43 17.11 -6.04
C PRO A 396 11.34 16.00 -6.56
N GLY A 397 12.53 16.36 -7.04
CA GLY A 397 13.50 15.43 -7.60
C GLY A 397 14.88 15.55 -6.95
N TYR A 398 15.76 14.61 -7.26
CA TYR A 398 17.14 14.64 -6.79
C TYR A 398 17.98 15.51 -7.71
N ALA A 399 18.57 16.59 -7.17
CA ALA A 399 19.55 17.40 -7.90
C ALA A 399 20.99 17.01 -7.56
N SER A 400 21.22 16.36 -6.42
CA SER A 400 22.50 15.74 -6.06
C SER A 400 22.29 14.36 -5.43
N ALA A 401 23.28 13.47 -5.55
CA ALA A 401 23.31 12.22 -4.80
C ALA A 401 23.53 12.48 -3.29
N PRO A 402 23.04 11.58 -2.40
CA PRO A 402 23.36 11.65 -0.98
C PRO A 402 24.87 11.49 -0.78
N GLN A 403 25.52 12.51 -0.24
CA GLN A 403 26.92 12.43 0.15
C GLN A 403 26.99 11.88 1.58
N VAL A 404 27.20 10.57 1.67
CA VAL A 404 27.18 9.86 2.94
C VAL A 404 28.61 9.67 3.44
N THR A 405 28.92 10.25 4.59
CA THR A 405 30.15 9.94 5.30
C THR A 405 29.90 8.72 6.17
N TYR A 406 30.58 7.61 5.89
CA TYR A 406 30.45 6.39 6.68
C TYR A 406 31.06 6.61 8.07
N PRO A 407 30.30 6.49 9.18
CA PRO A 407 30.82 6.71 10.52
C PRO A 407 31.95 5.72 10.85
N GLU A 408 33.04 6.19 11.46
CA GLU A 408 34.16 5.31 11.82
C GLU A 408 33.75 4.20 12.77
N ALA A 409 32.88 4.51 13.74
CA ALA A 409 32.33 3.51 14.65
C ALA A 409 31.62 2.40 13.88
N ALA A 410 30.75 2.76 12.92
CA ALA A 410 30.06 1.79 12.09
C ALA A 410 31.02 0.96 11.21
N ARG A 411 32.10 1.57 10.69
CA ARG A 411 33.16 0.82 9.96
C ARG A 411 33.89 -0.18 10.85
N ARG A 412 34.27 0.20 12.07
CA ARG A 412 34.99 -0.66 13.01
C ARG A 412 34.16 -1.89 13.41
N TRP A 413 32.85 -1.72 13.52
CA TRP A 413 31.93 -2.78 13.93
C TRP A 413 31.24 -3.51 12.76
N GLY A 414 31.56 -3.16 11.51
CA GLY A 414 30.99 -3.83 10.34
C GLY A 414 29.50 -3.55 10.10
N TYR A 415 28.95 -2.45 10.63
CA TYR A 415 27.52 -2.14 10.51
C TYR A 415 27.19 -1.69 9.10
N GLU A 416 26.31 -2.43 8.42
CA GLU A 416 25.74 -2.11 7.12
C GLU A 416 24.21 -2.04 7.24
N GLY A 417 23.56 -1.36 6.31
CA GLY A 417 22.11 -1.25 6.33
C GLY A 417 21.59 -0.15 5.42
N LYS A 418 20.27 -0.10 5.29
CA LYS A 418 19.56 0.92 4.52
C LYS A 418 18.75 1.79 5.47
N VAL A 419 18.88 3.09 5.31
CA VAL A 419 18.04 4.08 6.01
C VAL A 419 17.13 4.73 4.98
N VAL A 420 15.84 4.79 5.24
CA VAL A 420 14.91 5.57 4.40
C VAL A 420 14.44 6.78 5.19
N LEU A 421 14.75 7.96 4.66
CA LEU A 421 14.34 9.23 5.25
C LEU A 421 13.22 9.85 4.46
N ARG A 422 12.30 10.52 5.15
CA ARG A 422 11.36 11.45 4.54
C ARG A 422 11.89 12.86 4.72
N ALA A 423 12.35 13.45 3.63
CA ALA A 423 12.82 14.82 3.58
C ALA A 423 11.70 15.75 3.13
N LEU A 424 11.59 16.92 3.75
CA LEU A 424 10.71 17.97 3.26
C LEU A 424 11.53 18.96 2.42
N VAL A 425 11.34 18.92 1.11
CA VAL A 425 12.03 19.83 0.18
C VAL A 425 11.31 21.17 0.15
N GLY A 426 12.04 22.24 0.42
CA GLY A 426 11.60 23.62 0.33
C GLY A 426 11.44 24.10 -1.11
N THR A 427 10.89 25.31 -1.29
CA THR A 427 10.74 25.95 -2.62
C THR A 427 12.07 26.24 -3.30
N GLU A 428 13.16 26.27 -2.54
CA GLU A 428 14.54 26.46 -3.03
C GLU A 428 15.27 25.14 -3.32
N GLY A 429 14.62 23.99 -3.12
CA GLY A 429 15.28 22.69 -3.31
C GLY A 429 16.17 22.24 -2.16
N ILE A 430 15.98 22.80 -0.96
CA ILE A 430 16.73 22.45 0.26
C ILE A 430 15.81 21.68 1.20
N ALA A 431 16.32 20.62 1.84
CA ALA A 431 15.55 19.90 2.86
C ALA A 431 15.40 20.75 4.13
N SER A 432 14.17 21.08 4.52
CA SER A 432 13.87 21.78 5.78
C SER A 432 13.76 20.82 6.97
N THR A 433 13.42 19.55 6.71
CA THR A 433 13.37 18.48 7.72
C THR A 433 13.80 17.17 7.09
N ALA A 434 14.36 16.26 7.88
CA ALA A 434 14.62 14.87 7.51
C ALA A 434 14.26 13.96 8.68
N THR A 435 13.29 13.06 8.49
CA THR A 435 12.84 12.11 9.52
C THR A 435 13.07 10.69 9.05
N VAL A 436 13.68 9.85 9.89
CA VAL A 436 13.87 8.42 9.61
C VAL A 436 12.52 7.72 9.60
N VAL A 437 12.18 7.10 8.48
CA VAL A 437 10.95 6.30 8.30
C VAL A 437 11.26 4.81 8.39
N GLU A 438 12.43 4.42 7.88
CA GLU A 438 12.97 3.06 8.00
C GLU A 438 14.40 3.18 8.55
N SER A 439 14.62 2.59 9.72
CA SER A 439 15.93 2.56 10.37
C SER A 439 16.78 1.43 9.78
N SER A 440 18.09 1.66 9.74
CA SER A 440 19.08 0.60 9.45
C SER A 440 19.23 -0.43 10.57
N GLY A 441 18.62 -0.19 11.73
CA GLY A 441 18.88 -0.95 12.96
C GLY A 441 20.04 -0.38 13.80
N TYR A 442 20.76 0.62 13.29
CA TYR A 442 21.89 1.26 13.97
C TYR A 442 21.73 2.78 14.00
N ALA A 443 21.53 3.35 15.21
CA ALA A 443 21.32 4.79 15.38
C ALA A 443 22.43 5.67 14.75
N VAL A 444 23.67 5.18 14.77
CA VAL A 444 24.82 5.89 14.17
C VAL A 444 24.72 6.01 12.64
N LEU A 445 24.12 5.03 11.96
CA LEU A 445 23.89 5.08 10.51
C LEU A 445 22.68 5.96 10.18
N ASP A 446 21.64 5.89 11.02
CA ASP A 446 20.43 6.71 10.88
C ASP A 446 20.74 8.20 11.01
N GLU A 447 21.59 8.58 11.96
CA GLU A 447 22.08 9.96 12.15
C GLU A 447 22.92 10.42 10.95
N ALA A 448 23.87 9.59 10.50
CA ALA A 448 24.70 9.90 9.33
C ALA A 448 23.88 10.08 8.04
N ALA A 449 22.84 9.27 7.86
CA ALA A 449 21.92 9.40 6.74
C ALA A 449 21.08 10.69 6.83
N THR A 450 20.67 11.07 8.03
CA THR A 450 19.95 12.32 8.31
C THR A 450 20.78 13.53 7.92
N GLU A 451 22.04 13.57 8.36
CA GLU A 451 22.96 14.65 7.98
C GLU A 451 23.20 14.71 6.46
N ALA A 452 23.36 13.55 5.82
CA ALA A 452 23.57 13.48 4.37
C ALA A 452 22.40 14.11 3.61
N VAL A 453 21.16 13.84 4.03
CA VAL A 453 19.94 14.39 3.41
C VAL A 453 19.85 15.90 3.55
N PHE A 454 20.25 16.49 4.69
CA PHE A 454 20.26 17.95 4.85
C PHE A 454 21.29 18.65 3.96
N ARG A 455 22.36 17.95 3.55
CA ARG A 455 23.37 18.47 2.63
C ARG A 455 23.00 18.28 1.15
N MET A 456 21.97 17.50 0.85
CA MET A 456 21.53 17.27 -0.52
C MET A 456 20.81 18.48 -1.12
N LYS A 457 20.98 18.64 -2.42
CA LYS A 457 20.16 19.52 -3.26
C LYS A 457 19.07 18.71 -3.95
N PHE A 458 17.89 19.30 -4.00
CA PHE A 458 16.71 18.77 -4.64
C PHE A 458 16.22 19.75 -5.71
N SER A 459 15.50 19.25 -6.70
CA SER A 459 14.62 20.12 -7.48
C SER A 459 13.31 20.30 -6.69
N PRO A 460 12.82 21.54 -6.52
CA PRO A 460 11.57 21.78 -5.81
C PRO A 460 10.39 21.22 -6.59
N ALA A 461 9.33 20.85 -5.87
CA ALA A 461 8.08 20.51 -6.51
C ALA A 461 7.47 21.74 -7.17
N GLN A 462 6.76 21.55 -8.28
CA GLN A 462 6.08 22.62 -8.99
C GLN A 462 4.60 22.30 -9.12
N THR A 463 3.78 23.32 -8.91
CA THR A 463 2.35 23.28 -9.22
C THR A 463 2.11 23.37 -10.73
N ARG A 464 0.86 23.18 -11.15
CA ARG A 464 0.46 23.36 -12.56
C ARG A 464 0.70 24.78 -13.06
N SER A 465 0.58 25.78 -12.18
CA SER A 465 0.92 27.18 -12.50
C SER A 465 2.44 27.45 -12.61
N GLY A 466 3.29 26.45 -12.36
CA GLY A 466 4.75 26.59 -12.35
C GLY A 466 5.32 27.14 -11.05
N ARG A 467 4.48 27.41 -10.04
CA ARG A 467 4.92 27.89 -8.72
C ARG A 467 5.62 26.76 -7.96
N ALA A 468 6.83 27.05 -7.47
CA ALA A 468 7.55 26.16 -6.58
C ALA A 468 6.82 26.01 -5.24
N VAL A 469 6.66 24.78 -4.76
CA VAL A 469 5.98 24.47 -3.51
C VAL A 469 6.79 23.46 -2.70
N MET A 470 6.62 23.52 -1.39
CA MET A 470 7.23 22.55 -0.51
C MET A 470 6.56 21.20 -0.68
N ALA A 471 7.33 20.12 -0.77
CA ALA A 471 6.79 18.77 -0.90
C ALA A 471 7.72 17.71 -0.28
N PRO A 472 7.16 16.61 0.26
CA PRO A 472 7.96 15.52 0.79
C PRO A 472 8.60 14.68 -0.33
N ILE A 473 9.78 14.15 -0.07
CA ILE A 473 10.46 13.13 -0.88
C ILE A 473 11.03 12.05 0.04
N GLN A 474 10.95 10.77 -0.35
CA GLN A 474 11.61 9.69 0.38
C GLN A 474 13.00 9.47 -0.19
N VAL A 475 14.03 9.65 0.63
CA VAL A 475 15.44 9.50 0.28
C VAL A 475 15.99 8.22 0.89
N PRO A 476 16.22 7.16 0.10
CA PRO A 476 16.95 5.99 0.56
C PRO A 476 18.45 6.28 0.61
N VAL A 477 19.10 5.86 1.69
CA VAL A 477 20.53 5.97 1.92
C VAL A 477 21.07 4.59 2.27
N ASP A 478 21.93 4.05 1.41
CA ASP A 478 22.52 2.72 1.58
C ASP A 478 23.94 2.82 2.16
N PHE A 479 24.20 2.09 3.24
CA PHE A 479 25.54 1.90 3.82
C PHE A 479 26.05 0.51 3.48
N ARG A 480 27.12 0.45 2.68
CA ARG A 480 27.85 -0.77 2.36
C ARG A 480 29.35 -0.54 2.51
N LEU A 481 30.04 -1.47 3.17
CA LEU A 481 31.48 -1.56 3.18
C LEU A 481 31.89 -2.20 1.85
N GLY A 482 32.57 -1.42 1.01
CA GLY A 482 33.24 -2.00 -0.16
C GLY A 482 34.25 -3.08 0.28
N PRO A 483 34.69 -3.98 -0.63
CA PRO A 483 35.76 -4.91 -0.31
C PRO A 483 36.98 -4.12 0.14
N ALA A 484 37.34 -4.23 1.42
CA ALA A 484 38.44 -3.49 2.00
C ALA A 484 39.75 -3.89 1.30
N ALA A 485 40.56 -2.88 0.98
CA ALA A 485 41.94 -3.04 0.57
C ALA A 485 42.69 -3.88 1.63
N ALA A 486 42.80 -5.18 1.37
CA ALA A 486 43.77 -6.06 1.99
C ALA A 486 45.16 -5.72 1.43
N ALA A 487 45.76 -4.60 1.83
CA ALA A 487 47.19 -4.32 1.67
C ALA A 487 47.56 -2.96 2.30
N ALA A 488 47.85 -2.96 3.59
CA ALA A 488 48.78 -2.03 4.23
C ALA A 488 49.07 -2.53 5.65
N GLY A 489 49.77 -3.65 5.71
CA GLY A 489 50.21 -4.33 6.92
C GLY A 489 51.17 -5.43 6.52
N GLY A 490 52.32 -5.02 6.00
CA GLY A 490 53.48 -5.85 5.70
C GLY A 490 54.72 -5.10 6.13
#